data_AF-A0A383CVW0-F1
#
_entry.id   AF-A0A383CVW0-F1
#
_cell.length_a   1.000
_cell.length_b   1.000
_cell.length_c   1.000
_cell.angle_alpha   90.00
_cell.angle_beta   90.00
_cell.angle_gamma   90.00
#
_symmetry.space_group_name_H-M   'P 1'
#
loop_
_entity.id
_entity.type
_entity.pdbx_description
1 polymer ?
#
loop_
_entity_poly.entity_id
_entity_poly.type
_entity_poly.pdbx_seq_one_letter_code
_entity_poly.pdbx_strand_id
1 'polypeptide(L)'
;LPRLDVDTVGVSGGGNTGFATNFGEAFQIGGACPGTAYIPISTPFGIPGNGCGFGYADLSMQTGGYDRQSTFLDARYQISDNHEVYFENRYSRIESFGRYAPAVGFLFVSPDAPLNDYDPNGDGATDPFFLFHRFIGHGNRDDTFARTEFDNIIGLQGTLDIAGGINYDVYARNYVYRADAEGDTYVLTSNIEDAISDGSYNFLNPLDPSPAHQQAILATSATLFRDIETEYNSFGVTL
;
A
#
# COMPACT_ATOMS: atom_id res chain seq x y z
N LEU A 1 -15.45 -10.38 19.42
CA LEU A 1 -14.82 -10.81 18.16
C LEU A 1 -15.74 -10.38 17.02
N PRO A 2 -15.38 -9.37 16.21
CA PRO A 2 -16.20 -9.00 15.07
C PRO A 2 -16.20 -10.18 14.10
N ARG A 3 -17.40 -10.69 13.78
CA ARG A 3 -17.57 -11.61 12.66
C ARG A 3 -17.60 -10.75 11.41
N LEU A 4 -16.53 -10.82 10.63
CA LEU A 4 -16.50 -10.28 9.27
C LEU A 4 -17.35 -11.24 8.42
N ASP A 5 -18.54 -10.78 8.01
CA ASP A 5 -19.31 -11.45 6.98
C ASP A 5 -18.46 -11.48 5.70
N VAL A 6 -18.10 -12.69 5.29
CA VAL A 6 -17.26 -12.97 4.14
C VAL A 6 -18.09 -12.72 2.89
N ASP A 7 -17.78 -11.64 2.17
CA ASP A 7 -18.26 -11.47 0.80
C ASP A 7 -17.72 -12.63 -0.06
N THR A 8 -18.61 -13.28 -0.81
CA THR A 8 -18.38 -14.55 -1.51
C THR A 8 -17.80 -14.39 -2.91
N VAL A 9 -17.03 -13.33 -3.16
CA VAL A 9 -16.24 -13.17 -4.40
C VAL A 9 -14.74 -13.08 -4.07
N GLY A 10 -14.25 -13.94 -3.19
CA GLY A 10 -12.87 -13.92 -2.68
C GLY A 10 -11.79 -14.40 -3.65
N VAL A 11 -12.08 -14.51 -4.95
CA VAL A 11 -11.16 -14.99 -5.99
C VAL A 11 -11.05 -13.95 -7.11
N SER A 12 -9.83 -13.50 -7.38
CA SER A 12 -9.51 -12.62 -8.50
C SER A 12 -9.14 -13.44 -9.74
N GLY A 13 -9.50 -12.98 -10.94
CA GLY A 13 -8.99 -13.54 -12.20
C GLY A 13 -7.47 -13.33 -12.39
N GLY A 14 -6.82 -12.52 -11.54
CA GLY A 14 -5.38 -12.29 -11.54
C GLY A 14 -4.63 -13.26 -10.66
N GLY A 15 -4.54 -14.51 -11.09
CA GLY A 15 -3.63 -15.51 -10.53
C GLY A 15 -2.42 -15.71 -11.45
N ASN A 16 -2.45 -16.71 -12.31
CA ASN A 16 -1.36 -17.01 -13.25
C ASN A 16 -1.92 -17.44 -14.60
N THR A 17 -2.48 -16.48 -15.35
CA THR A 17 -3.20 -16.73 -16.60
C THR A 17 -2.44 -16.15 -17.78
N GLY A 18 -2.29 -16.94 -18.84
CA GLY A 18 -1.81 -16.48 -20.14
C GLY A 18 -2.98 -16.11 -21.04
N PHE A 19 -2.79 -15.09 -21.87
CA PHE A 19 -3.72 -14.68 -22.90
C PHE A 19 -2.98 -14.56 -24.23
N ALA A 20 -3.54 -15.15 -25.29
CA ALA A 20 -3.08 -14.88 -26.64
C ALA A 20 -3.09 -13.36 -26.89
N THR A 21 -2.15 -12.83 -27.67
CA THR A 21 -2.03 -11.36 -27.89
C THR A 21 -3.27 -10.73 -28.55
N ASN A 22 -4.10 -11.54 -29.22
CA ASN A 22 -5.39 -11.14 -29.79
C ASN A 22 -6.58 -11.35 -28.82
N PHE A 23 -6.34 -11.84 -27.60
CA PHE A 23 -7.34 -12.25 -26.63
C PHE A 23 -8.37 -13.26 -27.16
N GLY A 24 -8.00 -14.09 -28.13
CA GLY A 24 -8.84 -15.17 -28.66
C GLY A 24 -8.92 -16.37 -27.73
N GLU A 25 -7.92 -16.55 -26.86
CA GLU A 25 -7.79 -17.66 -25.93
C GLU A 25 -7.11 -17.23 -24.63
N ALA A 26 -7.52 -17.86 -23.53
CA ALA A 26 -6.87 -17.85 -22.24
C ALA A 26 -6.41 -19.26 -21.87
N PHE A 27 -5.21 -19.36 -21.29
CA PHE A 27 -4.60 -20.63 -20.92
C PHE A 27 -3.92 -20.54 -19.54
N GLN A 28 -3.70 -21.70 -18.94
CA GLN A 28 -3.12 -21.82 -17.61
C GLN A 28 -1.60 -21.86 -17.70
N ILE A 29 -0.93 -21.01 -16.94
CA ILE A 29 0.53 -20.93 -16.93
C ILE A 29 1.10 -21.99 -15.97
N GLY A 30 2.07 -22.77 -16.46
CA GLY A 30 2.69 -23.85 -15.68
C GLY A 30 1.78 -25.08 -15.47
N GLY A 31 0.81 -25.30 -16.36
CA GLY A 31 -0.13 -26.42 -16.30
C GLY A 31 -1.38 -26.09 -15.49
N ALA A 32 -1.94 -27.06 -14.76
CA ALA A 32 -3.22 -26.93 -14.04
C ALA A 32 -3.12 -26.04 -12.77
N CYS A 33 -2.67 -24.81 -12.91
CA CYS A 33 -2.45 -23.84 -11.84
C CYS A 33 -1.52 -24.38 -10.74
N PRO A 34 -0.19 -24.33 -10.95
CA PRO A 34 0.76 -25.02 -10.08
C PRO A 34 0.71 -24.49 -8.64
N GLY A 35 0.60 -25.42 -7.68
CA GLY A 35 0.61 -25.15 -6.24
C GLY A 35 -0.78 -24.94 -5.62
N THR A 36 -0.82 -24.67 -4.31
CA THR A 36 -2.07 -24.44 -3.56
C THR A 36 -2.54 -22.98 -3.59
N ALA A 37 -1.76 -22.09 -4.22
CA ALA A 37 -2.03 -20.65 -4.22
C ALA A 37 -2.97 -20.21 -5.36
N TYR A 38 -3.03 -20.98 -6.44
CA TYR A 38 -3.83 -20.66 -7.62
C TYR A 38 -5.06 -21.54 -7.74
N ILE A 39 -6.14 -20.95 -8.26
CA ILE A 39 -7.44 -21.61 -8.39
C ILE A 39 -7.78 -21.67 -9.88
N PRO A 40 -8.03 -22.86 -10.45
CA PRO A 40 -8.51 -22.97 -11.83
C PRO A 40 -9.80 -22.18 -12.04
N ILE A 41 -9.83 -21.38 -13.10
CA ILE A 41 -11.01 -20.59 -13.49
C ILE A 41 -11.32 -20.81 -14.97
N SER A 42 -12.61 -20.83 -15.31
CA SER A 42 -13.06 -20.89 -16.69
C SER A 42 -13.37 -19.48 -17.20
N THR A 43 -13.04 -19.24 -18.46
CA THR A 43 -13.36 -18.01 -19.19
C THR A 43 -12.97 -16.72 -18.46
N PRO A 44 -11.69 -16.56 -18.04
CA PRO A 44 -11.24 -15.38 -17.30
C PRO A 44 -11.50 -14.11 -18.10
N PHE A 45 -12.16 -13.14 -17.48
CA PHE A 45 -12.55 -11.86 -18.13
C PHE A 45 -13.39 -12.04 -19.41
N GLY A 46 -14.08 -13.17 -19.56
CA GLY A 46 -14.88 -13.47 -20.75
C GLY A 46 -14.08 -14.00 -21.95
N ILE A 47 -12.77 -14.20 -21.79
CA ILE A 47 -11.93 -14.77 -22.84
C ILE A 47 -12.07 -16.30 -22.85
N PRO A 48 -12.33 -16.95 -24.00
CA PRO A 48 -12.48 -18.41 -24.07
C PRO A 48 -11.25 -19.16 -23.54
N GLY A 49 -11.46 -20.24 -22.80
CA GLY A 49 -10.37 -21.09 -22.26
C GLY A 49 -10.35 -21.15 -20.74
N ASN A 50 -9.25 -21.65 -20.19
CA ASN A 50 -9.05 -21.83 -18.75
C ASN A 50 -7.85 -21.02 -18.28
N GLY A 51 -7.96 -20.39 -17.11
CA GLY A 51 -6.88 -19.65 -16.49
C GLY A 51 -6.66 -20.07 -15.04
N CYS A 52 -5.85 -19.27 -14.36
CA CYS A 52 -5.60 -19.39 -12.93
C CYS A 52 -5.95 -18.08 -12.24
N GLY A 53 -6.92 -18.14 -11.34
CA GLY A 53 -7.27 -17.08 -10.40
C GLY A 53 -6.50 -17.20 -9.09
N PHE A 54 -6.74 -16.25 -8.19
CA PHE A 54 -6.09 -16.18 -6.89
C PHE A 54 -7.11 -15.84 -5.79
N GLY A 55 -7.16 -16.67 -4.75
CA GLY A 55 -7.97 -16.44 -3.56
C GLY A 55 -7.32 -15.37 -2.68
N TYR A 56 -7.93 -14.19 -2.55
CA TYR A 56 -7.34 -13.07 -1.81
C TYR A 56 -8.05 -12.73 -0.50
N ALA A 57 -9.25 -13.29 -0.28
CA ALA A 57 -10.14 -12.89 0.80
C ALA A 57 -9.65 -13.25 2.21
N ASP A 58 -8.86 -14.31 2.34
CA ASP A 58 -8.24 -14.75 3.60
C ASP A 58 -6.91 -14.04 3.90
N LEU A 59 -6.29 -13.45 2.88
CA LEU A 59 -5.01 -12.75 3.00
C LEU A 59 -5.16 -11.23 3.17
N SER A 60 -6.19 -10.64 2.56
CA SER A 60 -6.36 -9.19 2.50
C SER A 60 -7.05 -8.65 3.75
N MET A 61 -6.33 -7.83 4.51
CA MET A 61 -6.83 -7.08 5.66
C MET A 61 -6.76 -5.59 5.33
N GLN A 62 -7.81 -5.06 4.70
CA GLN A 62 -7.85 -3.66 4.22
C GLN A 62 -7.68 -2.62 5.36
N THR A 63 -7.93 -3.02 6.62
CA THR A 63 -7.51 -2.28 7.82
C THR A 63 -7.37 -3.29 8.97
N GLY A 64 -6.16 -3.78 9.21
CA GLY A 64 -5.89 -4.83 10.19
C GLY A 64 -5.68 -4.31 11.62
N GLY A 65 -5.24 -3.05 11.78
CA GLY A 65 -5.00 -2.45 13.08
C GLY A 65 -5.01 -0.92 13.03
N TYR A 66 -5.52 -0.32 14.10
CA TYR A 66 -5.53 1.13 14.31
C TYR A 66 -5.26 1.39 15.80
N ASP A 67 -4.15 2.06 16.10
CA ASP A 67 -3.85 2.58 17.44
C ASP A 67 -3.87 4.10 17.40
N ARG A 68 -4.45 4.71 18.44
CA ARG A 68 -4.51 6.16 18.60
C ARG A 68 -4.26 6.54 20.04
N GLN A 69 -3.24 7.36 20.23
CA GLN A 69 -2.90 7.99 21.49
C GLN A 69 -3.08 9.49 21.34
N SER A 70 -3.72 10.12 22.32
CA SER A 70 -3.95 11.56 22.30
C SER A 70 -3.87 12.13 23.71
N THR A 71 -3.20 13.27 23.85
CA THR A 71 -3.12 14.01 25.10
C THR A 71 -3.48 15.46 24.89
N PHE A 72 -4.07 16.06 25.92
CA PHE A 72 -4.35 17.48 26.00
C PHE A 72 -3.83 18.03 27.32
N LEU A 73 -3.17 19.18 27.26
CA LEU A 73 -2.67 19.92 28.40
C LEU A 73 -3.13 21.37 28.28
N ASP A 74 -3.78 21.87 29.33
CA ASP A 74 -4.11 23.29 29.54
C ASP A 74 -3.44 23.70 30.85
N ALA A 75 -2.60 24.72 30.79
CA ALA A 75 -1.92 25.30 31.93
C ALA A 75 -2.13 26.81 31.93
N ARG A 76 -2.49 27.36 33.09
CA ARG A 76 -2.80 28.78 33.27
C ARG A 76 -2.10 29.33 34.50
N TYR A 77 -1.63 30.56 34.40
CA TYR A 77 -0.98 31.27 35.49
C TYR A 77 -1.40 32.75 35.49
N GLN A 78 -1.98 33.18 36.61
CA GLN A 78 -2.33 34.57 36.82
C GLN A 78 -1.08 35.37 37.20
N ILE A 79 -0.70 36.33 36.35
CA ILE A 79 0.41 37.26 36.64
C ILE A 79 -0.07 38.38 37.56
N SER A 80 -1.33 38.82 37.39
CA SER A 80 -1.99 39.83 38.20
C SER A 80 -3.50 39.61 38.15
N ASP A 81 -4.27 40.38 38.92
CA ASP A 81 -5.73 40.30 38.96
C ASP A 81 -6.39 40.45 37.58
N ASN A 82 -5.73 41.16 36.65
CA ASN A 82 -6.26 41.48 35.32
C ASN A 82 -5.54 40.76 34.17
N HIS A 83 -4.54 39.90 34.44
CA HIS A 83 -3.69 39.30 33.40
C HIS A 83 -3.34 37.83 33.69
N GLU A 84 -3.52 36.97 32.70
CA GLU A 84 -3.26 35.53 32.75
C GLU A 84 -2.42 35.09 31.55
N VAL A 85 -1.38 34.29 31.80
CA VAL A 85 -0.68 33.53 30.77
C VAL A 85 -1.28 32.14 30.69
N TYR A 86 -1.47 31.65 29.47
CA TYR A 86 -1.92 30.30 29.20
C TYR A 86 -0.99 29.56 28.25
N PHE A 87 -0.99 28.24 28.39
CA PHE A 87 -0.35 27.30 27.49
C PHE A 87 -1.32 26.15 27.21
N GLU A 88 -1.60 25.91 25.93
CA GLU A 88 -2.35 24.75 25.45
C GLU A 88 -1.43 23.87 24.60
N ASN A 89 -1.47 22.56 24.85
CA ASN A 89 -0.86 21.58 23.99
C ASN A 89 -1.87 20.48 23.63
N ARG A 90 -1.94 20.14 22.34
CA ARG A 90 -2.61 18.94 21.84
C ARG A 90 -1.58 18.09 21.16
N TYR A 91 -1.58 16.81 21.51
CA TYR A 91 -0.78 15.79 20.85
C TYR A 91 -1.69 14.66 20.39
N SER A 92 -1.48 14.20 19.16
CA SER A 92 -2.10 12.98 18.66
C SER A 92 -1.10 12.16 17.88
N ARG A 93 -1.04 10.87 18.17
CA ARG A 93 -0.34 9.87 17.36
C ARG A 93 -1.32 8.80 16.92
N ILE A 94 -1.29 8.49 15.64
CA ILE A 94 -2.13 7.48 15.01
C ILE A 94 -1.21 6.54 14.24
N GLU A 95 -1.38 5.24 14.47
CA GLU A 95 -0.69 4.19 13.73
C GLU A 95 -1.74 3.26 13.13
N SER A 96 -1.54 2.86 11.87
CA SER A 96 -2.42 1.89 11.23
C SER A 96 -1.65 0.93 10.34
N PHE A 97 -2.18 -0.27 10.23
CA PHE A 97 -1.64 -1.35 9.41
C PHE A 97 -2.71 -1.87 8.44
N GLY A 98 -2.30 -2.05 7.19
CA GLY A 98 -3.08 -2.71 6.14
C GLY A 98 -2.27 -3.81 5.50
N ARG A 99 -2.94 -4.89 5.08
CA ARG A 99 -2.36 -5.96 4.28
C ARG A 99 -3.21 -6.19 3.05
N TYR A 100 -2.58 -6.25 1.89
CA TYR A 100 -3.21 -6.63 0.64
C TYR A 100 -2.60 -7.92 0.11
N ALA A 101 -3.36 -8.64 -0.70
CA ALA A 101 -2.82 -9.76 -1.47
C ALA A 101 -1.56 -9.36 -2.27
N PRO A 102 -0.72 -10.34 -2.64
CA PRO A 102 0.50 -10.09 -3.41
C PRO A 102 0.20 -9.25 -4.66
N ALA A 103 1.20 -8.49 -5.10
CA ALA A 103 1.06 -7.65 -6.27
C ALA A 103 0.58 -8.48 -7.48
N VAL A 104 -0.16 -7.84 -8.39
CA VAL A 104 -0.58 -8.43 -9.66
C VAL A 104 -0.07 -7.59 -10.81
N GLY A 105 0.49 -8.23 -11.82
CA GLY A 105 1.01 -7.61 -13.03
C GLY A 105 0.30 -8.14 -14.27
N PHE A 106 0.20 -7.29 -15.29
CA PHE A 106 -0.16 -7.67 -16.65
C PHE A 106 1.05 -7.37 -17.53
N LEU A 107 1.74 -8.43 -17.95
CA LEU A 107 3.08 -8.39 -18.52
C LEU A 107 3.06 -8.93 -19.95
N PHE A 108 3.99 -8.49 -20.78
CA PHE A 108 4.23 -9.12 -22.08
C PHE A 108 5.33 -10.19 -21.97
N VAL A 109 5.06 -11.39 -22.47
CA VAL A 109 6.07 -12.46 -22.58
C VAL A 109 6.41 -12.64 -24.05
N SER A 110 7.67 -12.43 -24.36
CA SER A 110 8.22 -12.56 -25.71
C SER A 110 8.31 -14.04 -26.15
N PRO A 111 8.22 -14.35 -27.46
CA PRO A 111 8.45 -15.71 -27.96
C PRO A 111 9.84 -16.26 -27.59
N ASP A 112 10.86 -15.41 -27.46
CA ASP A 112 12.23 -15.80 -27.12
C ASP A 112 12.52 -15.89 -25.61
N ALA A 113 11.54 -15.58 -24.75
CA ALA A 113 11.72 -15.69 -23.31
C ALA A 113 12.03 -17.16 -22.91
N PRO A 114 13.07 -17.44 -22.10
CA PRO A 114 13.55 -18.80 -21.87
C PRO A 114 12.54 -19.80 -21.32
N LEU A 115 11.52 -19.32 -20.60
CA LEU A 115 10.47 -20.13 -19.98
C LEU A 115 9.14 -20.07 -20.75
N ASN A 116 9.10 -19.45 -21.92
CA ASN A 116 7.92 -19.47 -22.77
C ASN A 116 7.78 -20.86 -23.44
N ASP A 117 6.68 -21.53 -23.18
CA ASP A 117 6.29 -22.81 -23.79
C ASP A 117 4.96 -22.73 -24.56
N TYR A 118 4.48 -21.51 -24.83
CA TYR A 118 3.22 -21.28 -25.53
C TYR A 118 3.38 -21.49 -27.04
N ASP A 119 2.98 -22.66 -27.52
CA ASP A 119 2.91 -23.03 -28.94
C ASP A 119 1.48 -23.45 -29.29
N PRO A 120 0.58 -22.50 -29.61
CA PRO A 120 -0.81 -22.82 -29.92
C PRO A 120 -0.98 -23.55 -31.26
N ASN A 121 0.02 -23.49 -32.15
CA ASN A 121 -0.04 -24.10 -33.49
C ASN A 121 0.54 -25.52 -33.53
N GLY A 122 1.31 -25.90 -32.49
CA GLY A 122 2.00 -27.18 -32.39
C GLY A 122 3.11 -27.34 -33.44
N ASP A 123 3.67 -26.24 -33.93
CA ASP A 123 4.69 -26.24 -34.99
C ASP A 123 6.14 -26.19 -34.45
N GLY A 124 6.29 -26.15 -33.12
CA GLY A 124 7.56 -26.08 -32.42
C GLY A 124 8.12 -24.66 -32.28
N ALA A 125 7.39 -23.63 -32.72
CA ALA A 125 7.72 -22.24 -32.46
C ALA A 125 6.82 -21.68 -31.34
N THR A 126 7.44 -20.94 -30.43
CA THR A 126 6.73 -20.24 -29.35
C THR A 126 6.16 -18.92 -29.86
N ASP A 127 4.93 -18.61 -29.46
CA ASP A 127 4.25 -17.35 -29.74
C ASP A 127 4.35 -16.39 -28.53
N PRO A 128 4.31 -15.06 -28.75
CA PRO A 128 4.14 -14.11 -27.66
C PRO A 128 2.76 -14.23 -27.01
N PHE A 129 2.68 -13.88 -25.73
CA PHE A 129 1.42 -13.81 -25.00
C PHE A 129 1.44 -12.74 -23.91
N PHE A 130 0.26 -12.38 -23.40
CA PHE A 130 0.15 -11.57 -22.19
C PHE A 130 0.00 -12.44 -20.95
N LEU A 131 0.80 -12.15 -19.95
CA LEU A 131 0.81 -12.85 -18.68
C LEU A 131 0.12 -11.99 -17.61
N PHE A 132 -0.99 -12.49 -17.06
CA PHE A 132 -1.63 -11.90 -15.89
C PHE A 132 -1.26 -12.67 -14.63
N HIS A 133 -0.35 -12.11 -13.84
CA HIS A 133 0.45 -12.82 -12.87
C HIS A 133 0.36 -12.21 -11.47
N ARG A 134 0.18 -13.06 -10.47
CA ARG A 134 0.23 -12.76 -9.05
C ARG A 134 1.61 -13.11 -8.53
N PHE A 135 2.30 -12.12 -7.98
CA PHE A 135 3.67 -12.28 -7.51
C PHE A 135 3.72 -12.93 -6.11
N ILE A 136 3.20 -14.16 -5.96
CA ILE A 136 3.10 -14.85 -4.66
C ILE A 136 4.47 -15.11 -4.00
N GLY A 137 5.54 -15.17 -4.80
CA GLY A 137 6.92 -15.30 -4.30
C GLY A 137 7.42 -14.06 -3.58
N HIS A 138 6.87 -12.87 -3.90
CA HIS A 138 7.23 -11.59 -3.27
C HIS A 138 6.53 -11.39 -1.91
N GLY A 139 5.45 -12.13 -1.66
CA GLY A 139 4.67 -12.01 -0.43
C GLY A 139 3.49 -11.04 -0.53
N ASN A 140 2.78 -10.87 0.58
CA ASN A 140 1.67 -9.94 0.69
C ASN A 140 2.19 -8.52 0.85
N ARG A 141 1.47 -7.54 0.27
CA ARG A 141 1.79 -6.12 0.40
C ARG A 141 1.32 -5.62 1.75
N ASP A 142 2.27 -5.29 2.62
CA ASP A 142 2.01 -4.76 3.94
C ASP A 142 2.28 -3.25 3.95
N ASP A 143 1.25 -2.48 4.28
CA ASP A 143 1.32 -1.02 4.38
C ASP A 143 1.20 -0.60 5.85
N THR A 144 2.13 0.24 6.29
CA THR A 144 2.12 0.87 7.61
C THR A 144 2.00 2.38 7.45
N PHE A 145 1.19 2.99 8.31
CA PHE A 145 1.02 4.43 8.36
C PHE A 145 1.21 4.89 9.79
N ALA A 146 2.04 5.91 9.99
CA ALA A 146 2.20 6.59 11.25
C ALA A 146 1.96 8.08 11.02
N ARG A 147 1.18 8.70 11.91
CA ARG A 147 0.95 10.14 11.89
C ARG A 147 1.10 10.68 13.30
N THR A 148 1.83 11.77 13.42
CA THR A 148 2.01 12.51 14.66
C THR A 148 1.66 13.97 14.45
N GLU A 149 0.87 14.52 15.35
CA GLU A 149 0.45 15.92 15.35
C GLU A 149 0.74 16.54 16.72
N PHE A 150 1.37 17.71 16.70
CA PHE A 150 1.59 18.57 17.86
C PHE A 150 1.03 19.96 17.54
N ASP A 151 0.20 20.46 18.44
CA ASP A 151 -0.35 21.81 18.38
C ASP A 151 -0.09 22.50 19.71
N ASN A 152 0.80 23.47 19.71
CA ASN A 152 1.22 24.23 20.89
C ASN A 152 0.76 25.67 20.75
N ILE A 153 0.09 26.19 21.77
CA ILE A 153 -0.31 27.59 21.86
C ILE A 153 0.21 28.15 23.18
N ILE A 154 0.87 29.29 23.14
CA ILE A 154 1.18 30.10 24.32
C ILE A 154 0.60 31.48 24.13
N GLY A 155 -0.08 32.01 25.14
CA GLY A 155 -0.68 33.32 25.05
C GLY A 155 -0.79 34.06 26.37
N LEU A 156 -1.13 35.33 26.24
CA LEU A 156 -1.38 36.27 27.33
C LEU A 156 -2.73 36.92 27.07
N GLN A 157 -3.64 36.78 28.03
CA GLN A 157 -4.95 37.39 27.98
C GLN A 157 -5.19 38.26 29.20
N GLY A 158 -6.06 39.26 29.06
CA GLY A 158 -6.44 40.11 30.18
C GLY A 158 -7.22 41.35 29.78
N THR A 159 -7.31 42.30 30.71
CA THR A 159 -7.96 43.59 30.50
C THR A 159 -6.95 44.72 30.71
N LEU A 160 -6.85 45.63 29.74
CA LEU A 160 -6.12 46.89 29.87
C LEU A 160 -7.07 47.95 30.44
N ASP A 161 -6.67 48.59 31.53
CA ASP A 161 -7.41 49.69 32.19
C ASP A 161 -7.27 51.03 31.41
N ILE A 162 -7.51 50.98 30.11
CA ILE A 162 -7.44 52.12 29.19
C ILE A 162 -8.80 52.25 28.50
N ALA A 163 -9.27 53.48 28.28
CA ALA A 163 -10.48 53.78 27.49
C ALA A 163 -11.76 53.02 27.92
N GLY A 164 -11.91 52.70 29.21
CA GLY A 164 -13.09 52.00 29.74
C GLY A 164 -12.94 50.48 29.88
N GLY A 165 -11.75 49.93 29.63
CA GLY A 165 -11.46 48.50 29.75
C GLY A 165 -11.43 47.83 28.38
N ILE A 166 -10.24 47.51 27.87
CA ILE A 166 -10.07 46.77 26.61
C ILE A 166 -9.60 45.36 26.96
N ASN A 167 -10.39 44.35 26.59
CA ASN A 167 -9.94 42.96 26.72
C ASN A 167 -8.98 42.65 25.58
N TYR A 168 -7.95 41.85 25.86
CA TYR A 168 -7.01 41.43 24.84
C TYR A 168 -6.65 39.96 25.00
N ASP A 169 -6.26 39.35 23.88
CA ASP A 169 -5.59 38.06 23.82
C ASP A 169 -4.50 38.13 22.75
N VAL A 170 -3.26 37.86 23.14
CA VAL A 170 -2.12 37.74 22.24
C VAL A 170 -1.55 36.35 22.37
N TYR A 171 -1.38 35.65 21.26
CA TYR A 171 -0.85 34.29 21.27
C TYR A 171 0.16 34.02 20.15
N ALA A 172 0.99 33.03 20.41
CA ALA A 172 1.84 32.37 19.43
C ALA A 172 1.47 30.90 19.38
N ARG A 173 1.38 30.34 18.17
CA ARG A 173 1.06 28.93 17.93
C ARG A 173 2.13 28.28 17.07
N ASN A 174 2.60 27.12 17.48
CA ASN A 174 3.46 26.22 16.72
C ASN A 174 2.70 24.93 16.43
N TYR A 175 2.56 24.62 15.15
CA TYR A 175 1.88 23.42 14.67
C TYR A 175 2.87 22.55 13.89
N VAL A 176 2.98 21.28 14.27
CA VAL A 176 3.81 20.29 13.60
C VAL A 176 2.95 19.07 13.28
N TYR A 177 2.95 18.69 12.02
CA TYR A 177 2.34 17.46 11.53
C TYR A 177 3.42 16.65 10.80
N ARG A 178 3.52 15.37 11.15
CA ARG A 178 4.36 14.39 10.47
C ARG A 178 3.53 13.19 10.10
N ALA A 179 3.67 12.70 8.88
CA ALA A 179 3.06 11.46 8.46
C ALA A 179 4.02 10.65 7.60
N ASP A 180 4.22 9.41 8.03
CA ASP A 180 5.00 8.38 7.36
C ASP A 180 4.05 7.32 6.82
N ALA A 181 4.29 6.90 5.59
CA ALA A 181 3.61 5.77 4.97
C ALA A 181 4.65 4.88 4.28
N GLU A 182 4.73 3.63 4.68
CA GLU A 182 5.63 2.64 4.11
C GLU A 182 4.82 1.44 3.63
N GLY A 183 5.06 1.02 2.39
CA GLY A 183 4.47 -0.18 1.81
C GLY A 183 5.54 -1.06 1.17
N ASP A 184 5.57 -2.34 1.52
CA ASP A 184 6.58 -3.28 1.01
C ASP A 184 6.02 -4.27 -0.04
N THR A 185 6.93 -5.07 -0.62
CA THR A 185 6.63 -6.17 -1.55
C THR A 185 5.82 -5.78 -2.81
N TYR A 186 5.92 -4.52 -3.20
CA TYR A 186 5.48 -4.08 -4.53
C TYR A 186 6.44 -4.61 -5.60
N VAL A 187 5.97 -4.65 -6.85
CA VAL A 187 6.77 -5.17 -7.98
C VAL A 187 6.86 -4.10 -9.05
N LEU A 188 8.07 -3.81 -9.50
CA LEU A 188 8.31 -2.88 -10.61
C LEU A 188 8.17 -3.63 -11.93
N THR A 189 7.20 -3.22 -12.75
CA THR A 189 6.88 -3.87 -14.03
C THR A 189 8.09 -3.99 -14.95
N SER A 190 8.89 -2.94 -15.11
CA SER A 190 10.08 -2.98 -15.97
C SER A 190 11.08 -4.06 -15.53
N ASN A 191 11.37 -4.12 -14.22
CA ASN A 191 12.38 -5.04 -13.70
C ASN A 191 11.92 -6.49 -13.78
N ILE A 192 10.62 -6.74 -13.55
CA ILE A 192 10.09 -8.10 -13.64
C ILE A 192 9.97 -8.58 -15.09
N GLU A 193 9.67 -7.68 -16.04
CA GLU A 193 9.72 -8.00 -17.47
C GLU A 193 11.15 -8.33 -17.92
N ASP A 194 12.14 -7.56 -17.48
CA ASP A 194 13.56 -7.87 -17.73
C ASP A 194 13.96 -9.24 -17.15
N ALA A 195 13.54 -9.54 -15.91
CA ALA A 195 13.83 -10.81 -15.23
C ALA A 195 13.11 -12.02 -15.87
N ILE A 196 11.95 -11.80 -16.50
CA ILE A 196 11.28 -12.84 -17.30
C ILE A 196 12.02 -13.04 -18.62
N SER A 197 12.44 -11.94 -19.26
CA SER A 197 13.15 -11.98 -20.54
C SER A 197 14.51 -12.66 -20.44
N ASP A 198 15.22 -12.51 -19.32
CA ASP A 198 16.52 -13.17 -19.10
C ASP A 198 16.40 -14.56 -18.43
N GLY A 199 15.18 -14.96 -18.06
CA GLY A 199 14.86 -16.25 -17.45
C GLY A 199 15.24 -16.37 -15.96
N SER A 200 15.65 -15.29 -15.30
CA SER A 200 15.94 -15.29 -13.86
C SER A 200 14.69 -15.41 -12.99
N TYR A 201 13.53 -14.93 -13.48
CA TYR A 201 12.24 -15.07 -12.80
C TYR A 201 11.40 -16.21 -13.39
N ASN A 202 11.08 -17.20 -12.56
CA ASN A 202 10.26 -18.33 -12.92
C ASN A 202 8.77 -18.04 -12.74
N PHE A 203 8.13 -17.52 -13.79
CA PHE A 203 6.67 -17.27 -13.78
C PHE A 203 5.83 -18.56 -13.87
N LEU A 204 6.42 -19.69 -14.29
CA LEU A 204 5.77 -21.01 -14.28
C LEU A 204 5.64 -21.56 -12.85
N ASN A 205 6.63 -21.30 -12.00
CA ASN A 205 6.62 -21.64 -10.58
C ASN A 205 7.12 -20.46 -9.73
N PRO A 206 6.23 -19.55 -9.31
CA PRO A 206 6.61 -18.35 -8.55
C PRO A 206 7.19 -18.63 -7.16
N LEU A 207 7.09 -19.87 -6.67
CA LEU A 207 7.65 -20.34 -5.41
C LEU A 207 8.90 -21.22 -5.62
N ASP A 208 9.51 -21.17 -6.80
CA ASP A 208 10.74 -21.91 -7.09
C ASP A 208 11.84 -21.57 -6.06
N PRO A 209 12.37 -22.57 -5.32
CA PRO A 209 13.37 -22.32 -4.30
C PRO A 209 14.78 -22.09 -4.86
N SER A 210 14.96 -22.08 -6.19
CA SER A 210 16.28 -21.88 -6.79
C SER A 210 16.90 -20.53 -6.39
N PRO A 211 18.23 -20.45 -6.14
CA PRO A 211 18.87 -19.21 -5.75
C PRO A 211 18.71 -18.08 -6.78
N ALA A 212 18.69 -18.40 -8.08
CA ALA A 212 18.49 -17.41 -9.14
C ALA A 212 17.12 -16.74 -9.04
N HIS A 213 16.05 -17.54 -8.88
CA HIS A 213 14.69 -17.05 -8.72
C HIS A 213 14.51 -16.21 -7.45
N GLN A 214 15.08 -16.67 -6.33
CA GLN A 214 15.03 -15.91 -5.07
C GLN A 214 15.74 -14.54 -5.19
N GLN A 215 16.87 -14.48 -5.90
CA GLN A 215 17.54 -13.21 -6.18
C GLN A 215 16.70 -12.32 -7.11
N ALA A 216 16.03 -12.89 -8.12
CA ALA A 216 15.12 -12.15 -8.97
C ALA A 216 13.93 -11.56 -8.20
N ILE A 217 13.34 -12.31 -7.26
CA ILE A 217 12.29 -11.79 -6.36
C ILE A 217 12.78 -10.56 -5.59
N LEU A 218 13.96 -10.65 -4.96
CA LEU A 218 14.54 -9.54 -4.21
C LEU A 218 14.85 -8.32 -5.10
N ALA A 219 15.43 -8.55 -6.29
CA ALA A 219 15.81 -7.49 -7.22
C ALA A 219 14.61 -6.77 -7.88
N THR A 220 13.45 -7.44 -7.91
CA THR A 220 12.21 -6.90 -8.50
C THR A 220 11.21 -6.41 -7.45
N SER A 221 11.52 -6.61 -6.16
CA SER A 221 10.74 -6.09 -5.04
C SER A 221 11.00 -4.59 -4.84
N ALA A 222 9.96 -3.85 -4.49
CA ALA A 222 10.02 -2.43 -4.20
C ALA A 222 9.31 -2.10 -2.89
N THR A 223 9.93 -1.18 -2.14
CA THR A 223 9.33 -0.50 -1.00
C THR A 223 8.95 0.91 -1.43
N LEU A 224 7.69 1.27 -1.20
CA LEU A 224 7.17 2.61 -1.40
C LEU A 224 7.20 3.33 -0.07
N PHE A 225 7.87 4.47 -0.02
CA PHE A 225 7.94 5.30 1.17
C PHE A 225 7.46 6.71 0.87
N ARG A 226 6.60 7.25 1.72
CA ARG A 226 6.14 8.64 1.66
C ARG A 226 6.25 9.26 3.04
N ASP A 227 7.02 10.34 3.09
CA ASP A 227 7.18 11.21 4.24
C ASP A 227 6.56 12.58 3.93
N ILE A 228 5.72 13.05 4.84
CA ILE A 228 5.06 14.34 4.78
C ILE A 228 5.28 15.06 6.10
N GLU A 229 5.99 16.18 6.05
CA GLU A 229 6.08 17.12 7.15
C GLU A 229 5.35 18.42 6.81
N THR A 230 4.61 18.96 7.77
CA THR A 230 4.06 20.31 7.71
C THR A 230 4.33 20.98 9.05
N GLU A 231 5.06 22.08 8.99
CA GLU A 231 5.28 22.96 10.12
C GLU A 231 4.78 24.36 9.78
N TYR A 232 4.02 24.97 10.68
CA TYR A 232 3.77 26.40 10.60
C TYR A 232 3.71 27.05 11.97
N ASN A 233 4.10 28.32 11.97
CA ASN A 233 4.06 29.19 13.13
C ASN A 233 3.09 30.34 12.84
N SER A 234 2.26 30.68 13.81
CA SER A 234 1.30 31.79 13.67
C SER A 234 1.24 32.62 14.93
N PHE A 235 0.90 33.89 14.77
CA PHE A 235 0.72 34.84 15.86
C PHE A 235 -0.63 35.53 15.66
N GLY A 236 -1.35 35.76 16.76
CA GLY A 236 -2.66 36.39 16.71
C GLY A 236 -2.82 37.41 17.83
N VAL A 237 -3.66 38.42 17.56
CA VAL A 237 -4.08 39.42 18.53
C VAL A 237 -5.59 39.63 18.37
N THR A 238 -6.32 39.59 19.49
CA THR A 238 -7.73 39.96 19.58
C THR A 238 -7.87 41.10 20.60
N LEU A 239 -8.72 42.09 20.31
CA LEU A 239 -9.02 43.27 21.13
C LEU A 239 -10.53 43.46 21.26
#